data_AF-A0AAV6FYY4-F1
#
_entry.id   AF-A0AAV6FYY4-F1
#
_cell.length_a   1.000
_cell.length_b   1.000
_cell.length_c   1.000
_cell.angle_alpha   90.00
_cell.angle_beta   90.00
_cell.angle_gamma   90.00
#
_symmetry.space_group_name_H-M   'P 1'
#
loop_
_entity.id
_entity.type
_entity.pdbx_description
1 polymer ?
#
loop_
_entity_poly.entity_id
_entity_poly.type
_entity_poly.pdbx_seq_one_letter_code
_entity_poly.pdbx_strand_id
1 'polypeptide(L)'
;MQKVPLAVADWTPGQRCNVRVISKQHQSSESLIRFSTSSVDNDWKAGLGLDTNVGRGSLMLAGTKSILAEYSMEQSGTNVPASAIRWSVVTKGVPVVRALAMSETPFSLLSVFTEIFGGNTTERELLFSADPDIFKKWLSSLPGNPDMISHSLDPLHELLPSNLPVRRELAKAIRHYILERGLGNTALGPAHVASEETHRSLASAVAMVSLV
;
A
#
# COMPACT_ATOMS: atom_id res chain seq x y z
N MET A 1 13.23 22.72 22.48
CA MET A 1 12.43 23.39 21.44
C MET A 1 12.80 22.77 20.10
N GLN A 2 11.87 22.09 19.43
CA GLN A 2 12.10 21.48 18.12
C GLN A 2 11.87 22.53 17.02
N LYS A 3 12.78 22.61 16.04
CA LYS A 3 12.63 23.50 14.90
C LYS A 3 11.69 22.86 13.88
N VAL A 4 10.75 23.63 13.33
CA VAL A 4 9.81 23.18 12.30
C VAL A 4 10.05 24.00 11.02
N PRO A 5 10.13 23.38 9.83
CA PRO A 5 10.28 24.11 8.57
C PRO A 5 9.08 25.03 8.30
N LEU A 6 9.31 26.16 7.63
CA LEU A 6 8.28 27.16 7.32
C LEU A 6 7.10 26.61 6.49
N ALA A 7 7.36 25.60 5.67
CA ALA A 7 6.35 24.95 4.82
C ALA A 7 5.38 24.05 5.61
N VAL A 8 5.68 23.74 6.87
CA VAL A 8 4.84 22.86 7.71
C VAL A 8 3.92 23.74 8.54
N ALA A 9 2.64 23.77 8.17
CA ALA A 9 1.59 24.42 8.93
C ALA A 9 1.07 23.52 10.07
N ASP A 10 0.53 24.15 11.12
CA ASP A 10 -0.24 23.49 12.19
C ASP A 10 0.42 22.28 12.86
N TRP A 11 1.74 22.29 12.95
CA TRP A 11 2.49 21.22 13.60
C TRP A 11 2.15 21.14 15.09
N THR A 12 1.57 20.00 15.50
CA THR A 12 1.22 19.74 16.90
C THR A 12 1.76 18.39 17.38
N PRO A 13 2.49 18.34 18.51
CA PRO A 13 2.99 17.08 19.03
C PRO A 13 1.87 16.28 19.72
N GLY A 14 1.74 15.00 19.37
CA GLY A 14 0.82 14.09 20.04
C GLY A 14 1.32 13.72 21.45
N GLN A 15 0.59 14.10 22.51
CA GLN A 15 1.07 13.92 23.88
C GLN A 15 0.77 12.57 24.56
N ARG A 16 0.03 11.66 23.91
CA ARG A 16 -0.36 10.37 24.51
C ARG A 16 -0.49 9.30 23.43
N CYS A 17 0.18 8.17 23.61
CA CYS A 17 0.00 6.99 22.76
C CYS A 17 -0.76 5.93 23.55
N ASN A 18 -2.03 5.69 23.21
CA ASN A 18 -2.75 4.53 23.72
C ASN A 18 -2.59 3.40 22.72
N VAL A 19 -1.77 2.41 23.09
CA VAL A 19 -1.39 1.28 22.23
C VAL A 19 -2.48 0.23 22.32
N ARG A 20 -3.08 -0.12 21.18
CA ARG A 20 -4.00 -1.26 21.07
C ARG A 20 -3.58 -2.15 19.91
N VAL A 21 -3.58 -3.46 20.12
CA VAL A 21 -3.45 -4.46 19.06
C VAL A 21 -4.84 -4.75 18.50
N ILE A 22 -5.02 -4.59 17.19
CA ILE A 22 -6.26 -4.89 16.49
C ILE A 22 -5.97 -5.94 15.42
N SER A 23 -6.80 -6.98 15.35
CA SER A 23 -6.77 -7.95 14.26
C SER A 23 -7.90 -7.70 13.26
N LYS A 24 -7.62 -7.93 11.97
CA LYS A 24 -8.62 -7.97 10.90
C LYS A 24 -8.34 -9.13 9.96
N GLN A 25 -9.36 -9.93 9.69
CA GLN A 25 -9.31 -11.01 8.71
C GLN A 25 -9.70 -10.47 7.34
N HIS A 26 -8.93 -10.83 6.32
CA HIS A 26 -9.26 -10.63 4.91
C HIS A 26 -9.33 -11.98 4.20
N GLN A 27 -10.28 -12.10 3.28
CA GLN A 27 -10.55 -13.33 2.53
C GLN A 27 -10.10 -13.23 1.05
N SER A 28 -9.58 -12.07 0.64
CA SER A 28 -9.05 -11.86 -0.71
C SER A 28 -7.84 -10.93 -0.70
N SER A 29 -6.93 -11.14 -1.66
CA SER A 29 -5.78 -10.27 -1.94
C SER A 29 -6.23 -8.83 -2.25
N GLU A 30 -7.32 -8.69 -2.99
CA GLU A 30 -7.98 -7.42 -3.27
C GLU A 30 -8.37 -6.65 -1.99
N SER A 31 -9.03 -7.32 -1.04
CA SER A 31 -9.44 -6.71 0.23
C SER A 31 -8.23 -6.27 1.06
N LEU A 32 -7.15 -7.05 1.04
CA LEU A 32 -5.89 -6.73 1.71
C LEU A 32 -5.22 -5.48 1.11
N ILE A 33 -5.09 -5.42 -0.21
CA ILE A 33 -4.44 -4.31 -0.92
C ILE A 33 -5.24 -3.01 -0.72
N ARG A 34 -6.57 -3.07 -0.83
CA ARG A 34 -7.46 -1.94 -0.51
C ARG A 34 -7.28 -1.47 0.92
N PHE A 35 -7.09 -2.40 1.86
CA PHE A 35 -6.92 -2.04 3.24
C PHE A 35 -5.54 -1.44 3.54
N SER A 36 -4.48 -1.93 2.89
CA SER A 36 -3.14 -1.35 3.03
C SER A 36 -3.09 0.11 2.56
N THR A 37 -3.83 0.42 1.50
CA THR A 37 -3.92 1.77 0.91
C THR A 37 -4.83 2.73 1.67
N SER A 38 -5.48 2.28 2.75
CA SER A 38 -6.33 3.14 3.59
C SER A 38 -5.57 4.23 4.39
N SER A 39 -4.24 4.27 4.30
CA SER A 39 -3.42 5.36 4.85
C SER A 39 -3.57 6.68 4.08
N VAL A 40 -4.14 6.64 2.88
CA VAL A 40 -4.38 7.84 2.07
C VAL A 40 -5.73 8.43 2.48
N ASP A 41 -5.70 9.57 3.16
CA ASP A 41 -6.85 10.14 3.87
C ASP A 41 -7.76 11.02 2.98
N ASN A 42 -7.37 11.27 1.72
CA ASN A 42 -8.10 12.13 0.78
C ASN A 42 -8.51 11.38 -0.51
N ASP A 43 -9.37 12.03 -1.31
CA ASP A 43 -9.67 11.58 -2.67
C ASP A 43 -8.56 11.98 -3.65
N TRP A 44 -7.45 11.26 -3.57
CA TRP A 44 -6.28 11.45 -4.43
C TRP A 44 -6.57 11.31 -5.94
N LYS A 45 -7.75 10.81 -6.32
CA LYS A 45 -8.19 10.64 -7.72
C LYS A 45 -8.84 11.91 -8.28
N ALA A 46 -9.12 12.90 -7.44
CA ALA A 46 -9.75 14.14 -7.84
C ALA A 46 -9.00 14.80 -9.01
N GLY A 47 -9.74 15.34 -9.97
CA GLY A 47 -9.17 16.03 -11.14
C GLY A 47 -8.50 15.14 -12.19
N LEU A 48 -8.32 13.83 -11.96
CA LEU A 48 -7.64 12.92 -12.89
C LEU A 48 -8.57 12.20 -13.87
N GLY A 49 -9.89 12.25 -13.67
CA GLY A 49 -10.86 11.58 -14.56
C GLY A 49 -10.66 10.06 -14.63
N LEU A 50 -10.31 9.44 -13.50
CA LEU A 50 -10.13 8.01 -13.38
C LEU A 50 -11.48 7.32 -13.26
N ASP A 51 -11.95 6.68 -14.34
CA ASP A 51 -13.11 5.81 -14.27
C ASP A 51 -12.66 4.41 -13.85
N THR A 52 -13.06 3.99 -12.65
CA THR A 52 -12.78 2.64 -12.14
C THR A 52 -13.79 1.60 -12.64
N ASN A 53 -14.87 2.03 -13.28
CA ASN A 53 -15.89 1.17 -13.87
C ASN A 53 -15.56 0.93 -15.35
N VAL A 54 -14.47 0.20 -15.59
CA VAL A 54 -14.13 -0.22 -16.96
C VAL A 54 -15.01 -1.43 -17.30
N GLY A 55 -16.24 -1.18 -17.76
CA GLY A 55 -17.21 -2.22 -18.10
C GLY A 55 -17.79 -2.95 -16.87
N ARG A 56 -17.75 -4.29 -16.88
CA ARG A 56 -18.30 -5.16 -15.80
C ARG A 56 -17.29 -5.50 -14.70
N GLY A 57 -16.05 -5.00 -14.81
CA GLY A 57 -14.94 -5.31 -13.91
C GLY A 57 -14.57 -4.14 -12.98
N SER A 58 -13.96 -4.46 -11.83
CA SER A 58 -13.40 -3.48 -10.91
C SER A 58 -11.88 -3.38 -11.13
N LEU A 59 -11.38 -2.17 -11.40
CA LEU A 59 -9.95 -1.90 -11.53
C LEU A 59 -9.38 -1.36 -10.21
N MET A 60 -8.40 -2.04 -9.62
CA MET A 60 -7.60 -1.54 -8.51
C MET A 60 -6.50 -0.63 -9.04
N LEU A 61 -6.33 0.53 -8.40
CA LEU A 61 -5.36 1.55 -8.85
C LEU A 61 -4.34 1.89 -7.75
N ALA A 62 -4.79 2.06 -6.51
CA ALA A 62 -3.90 2.32 -5.39
C ALA A 62 -3.21 1.05 -4.91
N GLY A 63 -1.93 1.15 -4.58
CA GLY A 63 -1.15 0.10 -3.90
C GLY A 63 -0.89 -1.17 -4.70
N THR A 64 -1.31 -1.23 -5.97
CA THR A 64 -1.16 -2.40 -6.85
C THR A 64 0.28 -2.82 -7.10
N LYS A 65 1.22 -1.88 -6.99
CA LYS A 65 2.67 -2.10 -7.13
C LYS A 65 3.41 -1.99 -5.79
N SER A 66 2.71 -2.13 -4.68
CA SER A 66 3.34 -2.21 -3.36
C SER A 66 3.97 -3.59 -3.15
N ILE A 67 4.99 -3.66 -2.30
CA ILE A 67 5.65 -4.93 -1.90
C ILE A 67 4.61 -5.92 -1.38
N LEU A 68 3.66 -5.45 -0.55
CA LEU A 68 2.58 -6.28 -0.04
C LEU A 68 1.66 -6.79 -1.16
N ALA A 69 1.35 -5.96 -2.16
CA ALA A 69 0.53 -6.39 -3.29
C ALA A 69 1.25 -7.46 -4.12
N GLU A 70 2.54 -7.26 -4.41
CA GLU A 70 3.37 -8.24 -5.11
C GLU A 70 3.41 -9.58 -4.36
N TYR A 71 3.72 -9.55 -3.07
CA TYR A 71 3.71 -10.71 -2.19
C TYR A 71 2.34 -11.41 -2.15
N SER A 72 1.26 -10.64 -2.00
CA SER A 72 -0.11 -11.18 -1.94
C SER A 72 -0.54 -11.82 -3.26
N MET A 73 -0.11 -11.25 -4.39
CA MET A 73 -0.42 -11.77 -5.72
C MET A 73 0.38 -13.02 -6.05
N GLU A 74 1.67 -13.06 -5.70
CA GLU A 74 2.52 -14.25 -5.83
C GLU A 74 1.92 -15.43 -5.07
N GLN A 75 1.47 -15.20 -3.84
CA GLN A 75 0.80 -16.23 -3.03
C GLN A 75 -0.52 -16.71 -3.64
N SER A 76 -1.29 -15.80 -4.27
CA SER A 76 -2.60 -16.11 -4.85
C SER A 76 -2.56 -16.98 -6.12
N GLY A 77 -1.37 -17.20 -6.70
CA GLY A 77 -1.16 -18.17 -7.77
C GLY A 77 -1.28 -19.63 -7.32
N THR A 78 -1.31 -19.87 -6.00
CA THR A 78 -1.64 -21.17 -5.42
C THR A 78 -3.17 -21.31 -5.35
N ASN A 79 -3.74 -22.45 -5.74
CA ASN A 79 -5.20 -22.69 -5.81
C ASN A 79 -5.89 -22.77 -4.43
N VAL A 80 -5.41 -22.04 -3.43
CA VAL A 80 -5.95 -22.04 -2.08
C VAL A 80 -6.36 -20.62 -1.70
N PRO A 81 -7.57 -20.40 -1.14
CA PRO A 81 -7.97 -19.09 -0.67
C PRO A 81 -7.06 -18.65 0.46
N ALA A 82 -6.05 -17.84 0.13
CA ALA A 82 -5.14 -17.25 1.11
C ALA A 82 -5.96 -16.37 2.06
N SER A 83 -6.06 -16.82 3.30
CA SER A 83 -6.70 -16.06 4.36
C SER A 83 -5.62 -15.28 5.08
N ALA A 84 -5.82 -13.99 5.28
CA ALA A 84 -4.80 -13.12 5.85
C ALA A 84 -5.34 -12.39 7.09
N ILE A 85 -4.58 -12.49 8.18
CA ILE A 85 -4.83 -11.77 9.43
C ILE A 85 -3.84 -10.63 9.50
N ARG A 86 -4.34 -9.39 9.47
CA ARG A 86 -3.53 -8.23 9.82
C ARG A 86 -3.63 -7.96 11.31
N TRP A 87 -2.49 -7.80 11.95
CA TRP A 87 -2.33 -7.20 13.26
C TRP A 87 -1.87 -5.76 13.10
N SER A 88 -2.49 -4.84 13.83
CA SER A 88 -2.07 -3.44 13.83
C SER A 88 -1.97 -2.92 15.23
N VAL A 89 -0.83 -2.31 15.55
CA VAL A 89 -0.66 -1.53 16.76
C VAL A 89 -1.10 -0.11 16.46
N VAL A 90 -2.26 0.30 16.98
CA VAL A 90 -2.78 1.65 16.79
C VAL A 90 -2.47 2.52 18.01
N THR A 91 -2.16 3.80 17.76
CA THR A 91 -2.07 4.84 18.78
C THR A 91 -3.01 5.98 18.42
N LYS A 92 -3.95 6.34 19.31
CA LYS A 92 -4.96 7.38 19.06
C LYS A 92 -5.67 7.25 17.69
N GLY A 93 -5.90 6.02 17.22
CA GLY A 93 -6.56 5.74 15.94
C GLY A 93 -5.61 5.57 14.74
N VAL A 94 -4.30 5.75 14.91
CA VAL A 94 -3.31 5.78 13.84
C VAL A 94 -2.37 4.55 13.96
N PRO A 95 -2.28 3.66 12.95
CA PRO A 95 -1.54 2.38 13.02
C PRO A 95 -0.01 2.51 12.90
N VAL A 96 0.74 2.32 13.98
CA VAL A 96 2.20 2.50 14.04
C VAL A 96 3.01 1.24 13.68
N VAL A 97 2.44 0.05 13.89
CA VAL A 97 3.04 -1.21 13.40
C VAL A 97 1.98 -2.01 12.67
N ARG A 98 2.35 -2.60 11.54
CA ARG A 98 1.48 -3.47 10.74
C ARG A 98 2.17 -4.82 10.57
N ALA A 99 1.65 -5.87 11.17
CA ALA A 99 2.00 -7.22 10.78
C ALA A 99 0.85 -7.85 10.02
N LEU A 100 1.17 -8.68 9.05
CA LEU A 100 0.27 -9.44 8.21
C LEU A 100 0.74 -10.89 8.29
N ALA A 101 -0.09 -11.75 8.86
CA ALA A 101 0.10 -13.17 8.78
C ALA A 101 -0.80 -13.70 7.68
N MET A 102 -0.21 -14.33 6.67
CA MET A 102 -0.91 -14.99 5.60
C MET A 102 -0.80 -16.49 5.81
N SER A 103 -1.88 -17.22 5.54
CA SER A 103 -1.92 -18.67 5.65
C SER A 103 -2.44 -19.23 4.34
N GLU A 104 -1.67 -20.16 3.77
CA GLU A 104 -2.07 -20.93 2.58
C GLU A 104 -2.96 -22.10 2.94
N THR A 105 -2.99 -22.57 4.20
CA THR A 105 -3.89 -23.62 4.69
C THR A 105 -4.12 -23.48 6.21
N PRO A 106 -5.21 -24.04 6.79
CA PRO A 106 -5.53 -23.89 8.21
C PRO A 106 -4.45 -24.37 9.20
N PHE A 107 -3.43 -25.13 8.77
CA PHE A 107 -2.44 -25.75 9.67
C PHE A 107 -0.96 -25.76 9.23
N SER A 108 -0.57 -25.25 8.05
CA SER A 108 0.85 -25.25 7.65
C SER A 108 1.35 -23.96 7.01
N LEU A 109 2.52 -23.56 7.49
CA LEU A 109 3.41 -22.45 7.08
C LEU A 109 2.72 -21.08 6.98
N LEU A 110 2.51 -20.46 8.14
CA LEU A 110 2.18 -19.03 8.22
C LEU A 110 3.31 -18.22 7.57
N SER A 111 3.01 -17.60 6.45
CA SER A 111 3.90 -16.69 5.77
C SER A 111 3.63 -15.29 6.36
N VAL A 112 4.56 -14.80 7.18
CA VAL A 112 4.39 -13.56 7.96
C VAL A 112 5.11 -12.41 7.25
N PHE A 113 4.33 -11.44 6.80
CA PHE A 113 4.80 -10.15 6.30
C PHE A 113 4.69 -9.11 7.41
N THR A 114 5.78 -8.44 7.79
CA THR A 114 5.74 -7.38 8.80
C THR A 114 6.28 -6.07 8.24
N GLU A 115 5.53 -5.00 8.45
CA GLU A 115 5.86 -3.63 8.09
C GLU A 115 5.84 -2.75 9.36
N ILE A 116 7.02 -2.26 9.73
CA ILE A 116 7.24 -1.47 10.95
C ILE A 116 7.46 -0.01 10.52
N PHE A 117 6.69 0.92 11.08
CA PHE A 117 6.83 2.34 10.81
C PHE A 117 7.46 3.04 12.01
N GLY A 118 8.56 3.73 11.74
CA GLY A 118 9.28 4.50 12.74
C GLY A 118 9.84 3.70 13.91
N GLY A 119 10.31 4.44 14.90
CA GLY A 119 11.06 3.92 16.03
C GLY A 119 12.43 3.37 15.62
N ASN A 120 13.18 2.87 16.59
CA ASN A 120 14.46 2.24 16.37
C ASN A 120 14.37 0.76 16.74
N THR A 121 14.56 -0.12 15.76
CA THR A 121 14.57 -1.57 15.96
C THR A 121 15.43 -2.25 14.90
N THR A 122 16.10 -3.33 15.29
CA THR A 122 16.79 -4.25 14.37
C THR A 122 15.96 -5.51 14.12
N GLU A 123 14.87 -5.70 14.87
CA GLU A 123 14.01 -6.87 14.80
C GLU A 123 12.99 -6.75 13.67
N ARG A 124 12.90 -7.80 12.84
CA ARG A 124 11.91 -7.88 11.75
C ARG A 124 10.51 -8.25 12.25
N GLU A 125 10.43 -8.98 13.36
CA GLU A 125 9.19 -9.52 13.92
C GLU A 125 8.85 -8.87 15.27
N LEU A 126 8.87 -7.54 15.31
CA LEU A 126 8.64 -6.77 16.54
C LEU A 126 7.37 -7.16 17.31
N LEU A 127 6.30 -7.56 16.59
CA LEU A 127 5.01 -7.95 17.21
C LEU A 127 4.96 -9.41 17.68
N PHE A 128 5.88 -10.26 17.20
CA PHE A 128 5.94 -11.67 17.55
C PHE A 128 7.20 -12.02 18.35
N SER A 129 7.99 -11.02 18.74
CA SER A 129 9.17 -11.21 19.55
C SER A 129 8.81 -11.83 20.90
N ALA A 130 9.63 -12.80 21.33
CA ALA A 130 9.48 -13.45 22.63
C ALA A 130 9.78 -12.52 23.80
N ASP A 131 10.49 -11.41 23.56
CA ASP A 131 10.89 -10.45 24.59
C ASP A 131 9.97 -9.20 24.57
N PRO A 132 9.13 -9.01 25.60
CA PRO A 132 8.23 -7.87 25.69
C PRO A 132 8.95 -6.53 25.87
N ASP A 133 10.21 -6.52 26.32
CA ASP A 133 10.97 -5.29 26.54
C ASP A 133 11.48 -4.69 25.24
N ILE A 134 11.65 -5.50 24.18
CA ILE A 134 11.96 -5.01 22.83
C ILE A 134 10.83 -4.10 22.33
N PHE A 135 9.57 -4.53 22.47
CA PHE A 135 8.42 -3.72 22.07
C PHE A 135 8.36 -2.40 22.84
N LYS A 136 8.60 -2.42 24.15
CA LYS A 136 8.63 -1.20 24.98
C LYS A 136 9.76 -0.25 24.59
N LYS A 137 10.95 -0.81 24.29
CA LYS A 137 12.11 -0.03 23.86
C LYS A 137 11.85 0.63 22.51
N TRP A 138 11.30 -0.10 21.55
CA TRP A 138 10.87 0.47 20.28
C TRP A 138 9.79 1.56 20.50
N LEU A 139 8.76 1.28 21.31
CA LEU A 139 7.66 2.22 21.58
C LEU A 139 8.14 3.54 22.19
N SER A 140 9.11 3.48 23.11
CA SER A 140 9.70 4.67 23.74
C SER A 140 10.61 5.47 22.81
N SER A 141 11.07 4.89 21.69
CA SER A 141 11.91 5.58 20.70
C SER A 141 11.12 6.37 19.65
N LEU A 142 9.82 6.07 19.47
CA LEU A 142 8.97 6.72 18.48
C LEU A 142 8.91 8.25 18.57
N PRO A 143 8.86 8.89 19.75
CA PRO A 143 8.88 10.36 19.82
C PRO A 143 10.14 10.99 19.21
N GLY A 144 11.26 10.27 19.22
CA GLY A 144 12.52 10.71 18.60
C GLY A 144 12.64 10.33 17.13
N ASN A 145 11.99 9.24 16.71
CA ASN A 145 12.02 8.72 15.34
C ASN A 145 10.58 8.42 14.85
N PRO A 146 9.73 9.44 14.67
CA PRO A 146 8.40 9.23 14.13
C PRO A 146 8.48 8.89 12.64
N ASP A 147 7.44 8.25 12.13
CA ASP A 147 7.30 7.94 10.71
C ASP A 147 5.88 8.30 10.24
N MET A 148 5.68 8.35 8.92
CA MET A 148 4.44 8.74 8.28
C MET A 148 3.44 7.58 8.32
N ILE A 149 2.34 7.77 9.04
CA ILE A 149 1.35 6.69 9.24
C ILE A 149 0.09 6.89 8.38
N SER A 150 -0.31 8.14 8.19
CA SER A 150 -1.34 8.53 7.23
C SER A 150 -0.95 9.84 6.56
N HIS A 151 -1.45 10.05 5.35
CA HIS A 151 -1.11 11.20 4.53
C HIS A 151 -2.19 11.49 3.51
N SER A 152 -2.19 12.71 2.97
CA SER A 152 -3.00 13.10 1.82
C SER A 152 -2.11 13.19 0.59
N LEU A 153 -2.64 12.79 -0.56
CA LEU A 153 -1.94 12.84 -1.84
C LEU A 153 -2.72 13.71 -2.81
N ASP A 154 -2.09 14.81 -3.22
CA ASP A 154 -2.61 15.65 -4.29
C ASP A 154 -1.84 15.36 -5.59
N PRO A 155 -2.54 15.20 -6.72
CA PRO A 155 -1.87 14.99 -8.00
C PRO A 155 -0.89 16.12 -8.34
N LEU A 156 0.25 15.78 -8.94
CA LEU A 156 1.32 16.74 -9.23
C LEU A 156 0.86 17.96 -10.06
N HIS A 157 -0.14 17.78 -10.93
CA HIS A 157 -0.69 18.87 -11.74
C HIS A 157 -1.39 19.96 -10.91
N GLU A 158 -1.76 19.68 -9.66
CA GLU A 158 -2.38 20.66 -8.78
C GLU A 158 -1.43 21.77 -8.34
N LEU A 159 -0.12 21.49 -8.32
CA LEU A 159 0.92 22.48 -8.02
C LEU A 159 1.04 23.57 -9.09
N LEU A 160 0.52 23.33 -10.29
CA LEU A 160 0.62 24.26 -11.42
C LEU A 160 -0.57 25.22 -11.44
N PRO A 161 -0.39 26.52 -11.75
CA PRO A 161 -1.51 27.45 -11.96
C PRO A 161 -2.54 26.94 -12.98
N SER A 162 -3.83 27.19 -12.73
CA SER A 162 -4.94 26.66 -13.54
C SER A 162 -4.99 27.19 -14.98
N ASN A 163 -4.36 28.34 -15.24
CA ASN A 163 -4.26 28.95 -16.56
C ASN A 163 -3.20 28.32 -17.47
N LEU A 164 -2.34 27.44 -16.94
CA LEU A 164 -1.26 26.86 -17.74
C LEU A 164 -1.74 25.64 -18.55
N PRO A 165 -1.52 25.61 -19.88
CA PRO A 165 -1.92 24.49 -20.71
C PRO A 165 -1.21 23.18 -20.32
N VAL A 166 0.02 23.27 -19.81
CA VAL A 166 0.79 22.11 -19.31
C VAL A 166 0.10 21.39 -18.15
N ARG A 167 -0.72 22.09 -17.34
CA ARG A 167 -1.48 21.46 -16.25
C ARG A 167 -2.39 20.34 -16.76
N ARG A 168 -3.08 20.58 -17.88
CA ARG A 168 -3.99 19.60 -18.48
C ARG A 168 -3.25 18.42 -19.07
N GLU A 169 -2.14 18.66 -19.75
CA GLU A 169 -1.35 17.57 -20.33
C GLU A 169 -0.68 16.73 -19.25
N LEU A 170 -0.23 17.34 -18.14
CA LEU A 170 0.27 16.61 -16.99
C LEU A 170 -0.82 15.77 -16.31
N ALA A 171 -2.04 16.29 -16.16
CA ALA A 171 -3.16 15.53 -15.62
C ALA A 171 -3.47 14.28 -16.47
N LYS A 172 -3.42 14.40 -17.81
CA LYS A 172 -3.57 13.25 -18.73
C LYS A 172 -2.44 12.24 -18.58
N ALA A 173 -1.19 12.70 -18.49
CA ALA A 173 -0.03 11.82 -18.33
C ALA A 173 -0.11 11.02 -17.02
N ILE A 174 -0.48 11.68 -15.92
CA ILE A 174 -0.69 11.03 -14.61
C ILE A 174 -1.81 10.00 -14.70
N ARG A 175 -2.95 10.37 -15.30
CA ARG A 175 -4.08 9.45 -15.54
C ARG A 175 -3.62 8.21 -16.30
N HIS A 176 -2.89 8.39 -17.40
CA HIS A 176 -2.41 7.29 -18.23
C HIS A 176 -1.50 6.35 -17.44
N TYR A 177 -0.51 6.90 -16.73
CA TYR A 177 0.42 6.13 -15.89
C TYR A 177 -0.30 5.28 -14.83
N ILE A 178 -1.30 5.84 -14.16
CA ILE A 178 -2.07 5.13 -13.12
C ILE A 178 -2.91 4.01 -13.73
N LEU A 179 -3.58 4.26 -14.86
CA LEU A 179 -4.41 3.25 -15.53
C LEU A 179 -3.58 2.09 -16.08
N GLU A 180 -2.42 2.38 -16.67
CA GLU A 180 -1.49 1.36 -17.18
C GLU A 180 -0.97 0.43 -16.08
N ARG A 181 -0.83 0.94 -14.85
CA ARG A 181 -0.34 0.18 -13.69
C ARG A 181 -1.44 -0.36 -12.78
N GLY A 182 -2.71 -0.18 -13.17
CA GLY A 182 -3.85 -0.76 -12.49
C GLY A 182 -3.85 -2.29 -12.55
N LEU A 183 -4.54 -2.93 -11.61
CA LEU A 183 -4.79 -4.37 -11.58
C LEU A 183 -6.28 -4.63 -11.68
N GLY A 184 -6.71 -5.44 -12.66
CA GLY A 184 -8.10 -5.79 -12.83
C GLY A 184 -8.27 -7.01 -13.75
N ASN A 185 -9.44 -7.64 -13.67
CA ASN A 185 -9.77 -8.88 -14.41
C ASN A 185 -10.11 -8.62 -15.89
N THR A 186 -10.04 -7.37 -16.34
CA THR A 186 -10.21 -7.02 -17.74
C THR A 186 -8.86 -7.05 -18.41
N ALA A 187 -8.66 -8.00 -19.33
CA ALA A 187 -7.63 -7.88 -20.35
C ALA A 187 -7.79 -6.51 -21.03
N LEU A 188 -6.94 -5.56 -20.68
CA LEU A 188 -6.77 -4.34 -21.46
C LEU A 188 -6.09 -4.76 -22.77
N GLY A 189 -6.90 -5.26 -23.72
CA GLY A 189 -6.51 -5.37 -25.11
C GLY A 189 -6.18 -3.97 -25.67
N PRO A 190 -5.28 -3.89 -26.65
CA PRO A 190 -4.67 -2.64 -27.05
C PRO A 190 -5.67 -1.79 -27.82
N ALA A 191 -6.06 -0.65 -27.26
CA ALA A 191 -6.66 0.43 -28.04
C ALA A 191 -5.98 1.74 -27.66
N HIS A 192 -5.12 2.20 -28.57
CA HIS A 192 -4.41 3.48 -28.59
C HIS A 192 -3.23 3.69 -27.62
N VAL A 193 -2.24 2.79 -27.68
CA VAL A 193 -0.84 3.21 -27.55
C VAL A 193 -0.06 2.54 -28.68
N ALA A 194 0.14 3.27 -29.77
CA ALA A 194 1.02 2.85 -30.85
C ALA A 194 2.47 3.21 -30.47
N SER A 195 3.23 2.15 -30.24
CA SER A 195 4.68 1.93 -30.45
C SER A 195 5.70 3.04 -30.17
N GLU A 196 6.55 2.77 -29.17
CA GLU A 196 8.03 2.61 -29.21
C GLU A 196 8.44 2.64 -27.72
N GLU A 197 8.99 1.61 -27.08
CA GLU A 197 10.15 0.80 -27.44
C GLU A 197 10.22 -0.46 -26.54
N THR A 198 10.88 -1.47 -27.07
CA THR A 198 11.08 -2.85 -26.63
C THR A 198 11.72 -3.01 -25.23
N HIS A 199 11.40 -4.13 -24.55
CA HIS A 199 12.06 -4.77 -23.38
C HIS A 199 11.27 -4.86 -22.05
N ARG A 200 10.19 -5.66 -22.04
CA ARG A 200 10.04 -6.87 -21.17
C ARG A 200 8.61 -7.43 -21.31
N SER A 201 8.43 -8.28 -22.31
CA SER A 201 7.32 -9.24 -22.29
C SER A 201 7.74 -10.41 -21.39
N LEU A 202 7.26 -10.43 -20.14
CA LEU A 202 7.31 -11.61 -19.26
C LEU A 202 6.02 -11.81 -18.45
N ALA A 203 4.91 -11.16 -18.81
CA ALA A 203 3.65 -11.27 -18.07
C ALA A 203 2.72 -12.38 -18.59
N SER A 204 3.16 -13.30 -19.46
CA SER A 204 2.28 -14.36 -19.98
C SER A 204 2.94 -15.73 -20.22
N ALA A 205 4.09 -16.03 -19.61
CA ALA A 205 4.84 -17.25 -19.94
C ALA A 205 5.30 -18.14 -18.77
N VAL A 206 4.77 -17.99 -17.55
CA VAL A 206 5.18 -18.88 -16.42
C VAL A 206 4.11 -19.92 -16.05
N ALA A 207 2.90 -19.83 -16.60
CA ALA A 207 1.93 -20.93 -16.51
C ALA A 207 1.97 -21.75 -17.80
N MET A 208 2.86 -22.76 -17.88
CA MET A 208 2.71 -24.02 -18.66
C MET A 208 4.00 -24.84 -18.90
N VAL A 209 5.01 -24.86 -18.01
CA VAL A 209 6.04 -25.92 -18.09
C VAL A 209 6.49 -26.37 -16.70
N SER A 210 5.78 -27.35 -16.15
CA SER A 210 6.31 -28.31 -15.15
C SER A 210 5.34 -29.49 -15.08
N LEU A 211 5.34 -30.30 -16.14
CA LEU A 211 4.75 -31.64 -16.18
C LEU A 211 5.28 -32.34 -17.44
N VAL A 212 6.55 -32.75 -17.39
CA VAL A 212 7.08 -34.04 -17.86
C VAL A 212 8.27 -34.38 -16.97
#